data_AF-A0A815C0T7-F1
#
_entry.id   AF-A0A815C0T7-F1
#
_cell.length_a   1.000
_cell.length_b   1.000
_cell.length_c   1.000
_cell.angle_alpha   90.00
_cell.angle_beta   90.00
_cell.angle_gamma   90.00
#
_symmetry.space_group_name_H-M   'P 1'
#
loop_
_entity.id
_entity.type
_entity.pdbx_description
1 polymer ?
#
loop_
_entity_poly.entity_id
_entity_poly.type
_entity_poly.pdbx_seq_one_letter_code
_entity_poly.pdbx_strand_id
1 'polypeptide(L)'
;MTGANLQFFICGQCFFMSSNMTRADLSHSAFEISSFSFVNLMGGNFHRSNIGLGVDFDNANMRLATARNIHLENCQFSKTDLSEAIFDYEIIANSTFKQ
;
A
#
# COMPACT_ATOMS: atom_id res chain seq x y z
N MET A 1 0.34 -12.90 -7.33
CA MET A 1 1.36 -12.71 -6.29
C MET A 1 0.76 -12.87 -4.89
N THR A 2 -0.22 -13.76 -4.71
CA THR A 2 -0.83 -14.03 -3.40
C THR A 2 0.23 -14.56 -2.44
N GLY A 3 0.32 -14.00 -1.24
CA GLY A 3 1.33 -14.38 -0.25
C GLY A 3 2.78 -14.07 -0.66
N ALA A 4 2.99 -13.23 -1.67
CA ALA A 4 4.34 -12.89 -2.12
C ALA A 4 5.12 -12.21 -0.99
N ASN A 5 6.40 -12.54 -0.89
CA ASN A 5 7.34 -11.87 0.00
C ASN A 5 8.05 -10.76 -0.79
N LEU A 6 7.75 -9.52 -0.44
CA LEU A 6 8.36 -8.28 -0.94
C LEU A 6 8.96 -7.50 0.23
N GLN A 7 9.37 -8.19 1.29
CA GLN A 7 10.07 -7.55 2.40
C GLN A 7 11.32 -6.84 1.89
N PHE A 8 11.56 -5.62 2.37
CA PHE A 8 12.71 -4.79 1.97
C PHE A 8 12.78 -4.49 0.47
N PHE A 9 11.72 -4.75 -0.30
CA PHE A 9 11.72 -4.46 -1.72
C PHE A 9 11.72 -2.94 -1.93
N ILE A 10 12.65 -2.45 -2.76
CA ILE A 10 12.79 -1.04 -3.08
C ILE A 10 12.52 -0.89 -4.57
N CYS A 11 11.48 -0.13 -4.93
CA CYS A 11 11.18 0.15 -6.33
C CYS A 11 10.66 1.57 -6.53
N GLY A 12 11.30 2.28 -7.46
CA GLY A 12 10.70 3.42 -8.14
C GLY A 12 10.07 2.96 -9.45
N GLN A 13 8.84 3.38 -9.74
CA GLN A 13 8.15 3.13 -11.01
C GLN A 13 7.78 1.65 -11.28
N CYS A 14 7.29 0.95 -10.27
CA CYS A 14 6.70 -0.38 -10.44
C CYS A 14 5.21 -0.31 -10.79
N PHE A 15 4.74 -1.26 -11.61
CA PHE A 15 3.35 -1.36 -12.05
C PHE A 15 2.77 -2.71 -11.66
N PHE A 16 1.91 -2.73 -10.64
CA PHE A 16 1.25 -3.93 -10.15
C PHE A 16 -0.23 -4.00 -10.50
N MET A 17 -0.73 -3.06 -11.32
CA MET A 17 -2.15 -2.82 -11.56
C MET A 17 -2.96 -4.10 -11.79
N SER A 18 -4.15 -4.18 -11.18
CA SER A 18 -5.08 -5.32 -11.28
C SER A 18 -4.52 -6.68 -10.84
N SER A 19 -3.36 -6.73 -10.18
CA SER A 19 -2.80 -7.99 -9.68
C SER A 19 -3.48 -8.45 -8.38
N ASN A 20 -3.42 -9.76 -8.13
CA ASN A 20 -3.77 -10.33 -6.84
C ASN A 20 -2.52 -10.46 -5.96
N MET A 21 -2.48 -9.67 -4.89
CA MET A 21 -1.43 -9.60 -3.86
C MET A 21 -2.01 -9.87 -2.47
N THR A 22 -3.12 -10.62 -2.38
CA THR A 22 -3.75 -10.96 -1.10
C THR A 22 -2.72 -11.58 -0.16
N ARG A 23 -2.64 -11.07 1.08
CA ARG A 23 -1.67 -11.45 2.11
C ARG A 23 -0.20 -11.32 1.71
N ALA A 24 0.13 -10.46 0.75
CA ALA A 24 1.52 -10.16 0.44
C ALA A 24 2.20 -9.46 1.63
N ASP A 25 3.46 -9.78 1.86
CA ASP A 25 4.29 -9.12 2.85
C ASP A 25 5.14 -8.05 2.16
N LEU A 26 4.78 -6.80 2.36
CA LEU A 26 5.51 -5.62 1.88
C LEU A 26 6.21 -4.90 3.05
N SER A 27 6.41 -5.56 4.19
CA SER A 27 7.03 -4.89 5.34
C SER A 27 8.45 -4.41 5.02
N HIS A 28 8.81 -3.24 5.56
CA HIS A 28 10.10 -2.58 5.30
C HIS A 28 10.37 -2.22 3.83
N SER A 29 9.37 -2.32 2.94
CA SER A 29 9.53 -1.95 1.54
C SER A 29 9.60 -0.43 1.34
N ALA A 30 10.12 -0.01 0.19
CA ALA A 30 10.03 1.37 -0.27
C ALA A 30 9.44 1.46 -1.68
N PHE A 31 8.42 2.29 -1.87
CA PHE A 31 7.79 2.52 -3.16
C PHE A 31 7.69 4.02 -3.47
N GLU A 32 8.06 4.39 -4.69
CA GLU A 32 7.88 5.73 -5.23
C GLU A 32 7.34 5.65 -6.66
N ILE A 33 6.47 6.58 -7.06
CA ILE A 33 5.94 6.71 -8.43
C ILE A 33 5.39 5.38 -8.98
N SER A 34 4.80 4.55 -8.12
CA SER A 34 4.38 3.18 -8.44
C SER A 34 2.85 3.05 -8.43
N SER A 35 2.29 2.13 -9.21
CA SER A 35 0.84 1.95 -9.26
C SER A 35 0.41 0.60 -8.71
N PHE A 36 -0.43 0.69 -7.67
CA PHE A 36 -1.23 -0.38 -7.07
C PHE A 36 -2.73 -0.21 -7.40
N SER A 37 -3.06 0.53 -8.46
CA SER A 37 -4.45 0.74 -8.85
C SER A 37 -5.17 -0.58 -9.15
N PHE A 38 -6.37 -0.76 -8.61
CA PHE A 38 -7.18 -1.99 -8.70
C PHE A 38 -6.50 -3.26 -8.15
N VAL A 39 -5.42 -3.14 -7.38
CA VAL A 39 -4.73 -4.32 -6.80
C VAL A 39 -5.52 -4.87 -5.62
N ASN A 40 -5.59 -6.20 -5.52
CA ASN A 40 -6.09 -6.85 -4.31
C ASN A 40 -4.94 -7.06 -3.31
N LEU A 41 -4.86 -6.19 -2.31
CA LEU A 41 -3.94 -6.20 -1.17
C LEU A 41 -4.62 -6.64 0.13
N MET A 42 -5.74 -7.37 0.06
CA MET A 42 -6.48 -7.81 1.24
C MET A 42 -5.55 -8.59 2.20
N GLY A 43 -5.49 -8.17 3.46
CA GLY A 43 -4.61 -8.76 4.47
C GLY A 43 -3.12 -8.51 4.25
N GLY A 44 -2.74 -7.56 3.40
CA GLY A 44 -1.34 -7.21 3.13
C GLY A 44 -0.64 -6.57 4.33
N ASN A 45 0.66 -6.81 4.47
CA ASN A 45 1.47 -6.25 5.55
C ASN A 45 2.38 -5.13 5.03
N PHE A 46 2.24 -3.92 5.56
CA PHE A 46 3.04 -2.73 5.25
C PHE A 46 3.80 -2.20 6.47
N HIS A 47 4.11 -3.08 7.44
CA HIS A 47 4.85 -2.69 8.64
C HIS A 47 6.16 -2.00 8.28
N ARG A 48 6.39 -0.78 8.80
CA ARG A 48 7.62 0.01 8.56
C ARG A 48 7.94 0.27 7.07
N SER A 49 6.96 0.19 6.19
CA SER A 49 7.15 0.53 4.78
C SER A 49 7.18 2.06 4.59
N ASN A 50 7.94 2.50 3.59
CA ASN A 50 8.00 3.91 3.18
C ASN A 50 7.36 4.06 1.79
N ILE A 51 6.21 4.72 1.73
CA ILE A 51 5.45 4.90 0.50
C ILE A 51 5.41 6.39 0.18
N GLY A 52 6.14 6.76 -0.87
CA GLY A 52 6.42 8.15 -1.20
C GLY A 52 5.61 8.68 -2.39
N LEU A 53 6.10 9.81 -2.91
CA LEU A 53 5.42 10.60 -3.94
C LEU A 53 5.00 9.78 -5.16
N GLY A 54 3.75 9.96 -5.57
CA GLY A 54 3.21 9.41 -6.80
C GLY A 54 2.83 7.93 -6.72
N VAL A 55 2.74 7.37 -5.51
CA VAL A 55 2.16 6.04 -5.35
C VAL A 55 0.63 6.10 -5.38
N ASP A 56 0.05 5.30 -6.27
CA ASP A 56 -1.38 5.26 -6.56
C ASP A 56 -1.99 3.94 -6.07
N PHE A 57 -2.89 4.01 -5.09
CA PHE A 57 -3.70 2.88 -4.61
C PHE A 57 -5.16 2.98 -5.05
N ASP A 58 -5.51 3.84 -6.02
CA ASP A 58 -6.89 4.08 -6.39
C ASP A 58 -7.61 2.76 -6.76
N ASN A 59 -8.80 2.57 -6.20
CA ASN A 59 -9.64 1.37 -6.34
C ASN A 59 -8.98 0.06 -5.83
N ALA A 60 -7.89 0.13 -5.07
CA ALA A 60 -7.29 -1.06 -4.48
C ALA A 60 -8.20 -1.63 -3.37
N ASN A 61 -8.11 -2.95 -3.15
CA ASN A 61 -8.69 -3.60 -1.98
C ASN A 61 -7.59 -3.76 -0.93
N MET A 62 -7.63 -2.96 0.12
CA MET A 62 -6.72 -3.01 1.27
C MET A 62 -7.44 -3.46 2.55
N ARG A 63 -8.56 -4.18 2.43
CA ARG A 63 -9.27 -4.72 3.60
C ARG A 63 -8.35 -5.56 4.46
N LEU A 64 -8.48 -5.46 5.77
CA LEU A 64 -7.66 -6.23 6.73
C LEU A 64 -6.14 -5.99 6.60
N ALA A 65 -5.69 -4.99 5.84
CA ALA A 65 -4.26 -4.68 5.73
C ALA A 65 -3.73 -4.13 7.06
N THR A 66 -2.47 -4.40 7.36
CA THR A 66 -1.80 -3.93 8.58
C THR A 66 -0.61 -3.05 8.23
N ALA A 67 -0.55 -1.83 8.77
CA ALA A 67 0.42 -0.82 8.37
C ALA A 67 1.01 -0.08 9.58
N ARG A 68 1.51 -0.82 10.57
CA ARG A 68 2.11 -0.22 11.77
C ARG A 68 3.45 0.45 11.46
N ASN A 69 3.63 1.70 11.88
CA ASN A 69 4.78 2.57 11.55
C ASN A 69 4.97 2.77 10.03
N ILE A 70 3.90 2.81 9.25
CA ILE A 70 4.00 3.14 7.82
C ILE A 70 4.27 4.65 7.64
N HIS A 71 5.08 4.99 6.65
CA HIS A 71 5.18 6.35 6.14
C HIS A 71 4.41 6.45 4.82
N LEU A 72 3.45 7.36 4.73
CA LEU A 72 2.67 7.67 3.54
C LEU A 72 2.85 9.15 3.21
N GLU A 73 3.52 9.45 2.11
CA GLU A 73 3.72 10.82 1.63
C GLU A 73 3.18 10.97 0.19
N ASN A 74 2.28 11.94 -0.02
CA ASN A 74 1.72 12.28 -1.34
C ASN A 74 1.12 11.07 -2.11
N CYS A 75 0.47 10.14 -1.40
CA CYS A 75 -0.18 8.96 -1.97
C CYS A 75 -1.66 9.20 -2.30
N GLN A 76 -2.19 8.47 -3.28
CA GLN A 76 -3.62 8.49 -3.64
C GLN A 76 -4.33 7.21 -3.19
N PHE A 77 -5.48 7.34 -2.53
CA PHE A 77 -6.32 6.22 -2.08
C PHE A 77 -7.79 6.37 -2.51
N SER A 78 -8.08 7.01 -3.64
CA SER A 78 -9.46 7.22 -4.11
C SER A 78 -10.18 5.89 -4.31
N LYS A 79 -11.35 5.70 -3.67
CA LYS A 79 -12.14 4.45 -3.72
C LYS A 79 -11.38 3.21 -3.24
N THR A 80 -10.32 3.37 -2.46
CA THR A 80 -9.63 2.23 -1.85
C THR A 80 -10.50 1.66 -0.74
N ASP A 81 -10.72 0.35 -0.74
CA ASP A 81 -11.41 -0.31 0.37
C ASP A 81 -10.40 -0.53 1.51
N LEU A 82 -10.48 0.32 2.54
CA LEU A 82 -9.70 0.23 3.77
C LEU A 82 -10.50 -0.38 4.93
N SER A 83 -11.64 -1.04 4.65
CA SER A 83 -12.47 -1.64 5.70
C SER A 83 -11.66 -2.63 6.53
N GLU A 84 -11.70 -2.47 7.84
CA GLU A 84 -10.98 -3.32 8.80
C GLU A 84 -9.44 -3.25 8.68
N ALA A 85 -8.90 -2.30 7.92
CA ALA A 85 -7.46 -2.06 7.88
C ALA A 85 -6.98 -1.38 9.17
N ILE A 86 -5.78 -1.74 9.62
CA ILE A 86 -5.17 -1.24 10.86
C ILE A 86 -3.94 -0.41 10.50
N PHE A 87 -4.06 0.90 10.70
CA PHE A 87 -2.98 1.87 10.61
C PHE A 87 -2.69 2.36 12.04
N ASP A 88 -1.48 2.07 12.53
CA ASP A 88 -1.02 2.44 13.87
C ASP A 88 0.32 3.15 13.75
N TYR A 89 0.50 4.29 14.43
CA TYR A 89 1.76 5.06 14.44
C TYR A 89 2.21 5.49 13.04
N GLU A 90 1.26 5.77 12.16
CA GLU A 90 1.50 6.20 10.80
C GLU A 90 1.95 7.66 10.74
N ILE A 91 2.83 7.95 9.78
CA ILE A 91 3.13 9.31 9.35
C ILE A 91 2.43 9.51 8.01
N ILE A 92 1.39 10.33 8.00
CA ILE A 92 0.64 10.65 6.78
C ILE A 92 0.85 12.13 6.46
N ALA A 93 1.48 12.41 5.32
CA ALA A 93 1.64 13.75 4.77
C ALA A 93 1.04 13.81 3.37
N ASN A 94 0.24 14.85 3.10
CA ASN A 94 -0.29 15.20 1.77
C ASN A 94 -0.97 14.04 0.99
N SER A 95 -1.44 13.00 1.67
CA SER A 95 -2.09 11.84 1.03
C SER A 95 -3.60 12.00 1.00
N THR A 96 -4.26 11.49 -0.05
CA THR A 96 -5.70 11.64 -0.23
C THR A 96 -6.45 10.36 0.16
N PHE A 97 -7.46 10.50 1.02
CA PHE A 97 -8.42 9.43 1.34
C PHE A 97 -9.80 9.95 0.95
N LYS A 98 -10.31 9.57 -0.22
CA LYS A 98 -11.67 9.96 -0.62
C LYS A 98 -12.63 8.87 -0.17
N GLN A 99 -13.57 9.26 0.70
CA GLN A 99 -14.72 8.45 1.15
C GLN A 99 -15.60 8.06 -0.03
#